data_AF-A0AAC8TEA1-F1
#
_entry.id   AF-A0AAC8TEA1-F1
#
_cell.length_a   1.000
_cell.length_b   1.000
_cell.length_c   1.000
_cell.angle_alpha   90.00
_cell.angle_beta   90.00
_cell.angle_gamma   90.00
#
_symmetry.space_group_name_H-M   'P 1'
#
loop_
_entity.id
_entity.type
_entity.pdbx_description
1 polymer ?
#
loop_
_entity_poly.entity_id
_entity_poly.type
_entity_poly.pdbx_seq_one_letter_code
_entity_poly.pdbx_strand_id
1 'polypeptide(L)'
;MAQIKLGELLIKANVLQESQLKAALAEQAKWGGKLGEILVRMNLVSEDILVRALSKQLAIPAVNLDAVKEIPAHVLNKIPLQTARDFAVLPLQLRDDGKTLVVAISDPLNVRQLDELRAVTKCRIVPNVAGRTAIARSMARFYDDQGELADADTNFKVVDAQGRTVVKNMNAPTAPPPAAPSRTPAPAPMPPAPSREVPSVRGGNGSPVELLRSVEEVQRKEVAALKAMVELLIEKGVFTRDEYLAKVKR
;
A
#
# COMPACT_ATOMS: atom_id res chain seq x y z
N MET A 1 6.56 34.39 5.87
CA MET A 1 5.17 34.36 5.37
C MET A 1 4.41 33.35 6.21
N ALA A 2 3.27 33.73 6.79
CA ALA A 2 2.48 32.83 7.62
C ALA A 2 1.97 31.68 6.76
N GLN A 3 2.51 30.47 6.97
CA GLN A 3 1.96 29.28 6.34
C GLN A 3 0.53 29.10 6.84
N ILE A 4 -0.45 29.23 5.94
CA ILE A 4 -1.84 28.91 6.24
C ILE A 4 -1.86 27.44 6.68
N LYS A 5 -2.38 27.18 7.88
CA LYS A 5 -2.46 25.82 8.40
C LYS A 5 -3.40 25.01 7.53
N LEU A 6 -3.04 23.76 7.23
CA LEU A 6 -3.85 22.84 6.44
C LEU A 6 -5.30 22.74 6.96
N GLY A 7 -5.45 22.65 8.29
CA GLY A 7 -6.78 22.58 8.93
C GLY A 7 -7.64 23.82 8.67
N GLU A 8 -7.05 25.02 8.76
CA GLU A 8 -7.77 26.27 8.48
C GLU A 8 -8.14 26.40 6.99
N LEU A 9 -7.27 25.92 6.10
CA LEU A 9 -7.53 25.90 4.66
C LEU A 9 -8.70 24.96 4.32
N LEU A 10 -8.78 23.80 4.98
CA LEU A 10 -9.88 22.84 4.80
C LEU A 10 -11.21 23.37 5.38
N ILE A 11 -11.17 24.11 6.49
CA ILE A 11 -12.35 24.80 7.04
C ILE A 11 -12.84 25.88 6.08
N LYS A 12 -11.93 26.73 5.56
CA LYS A 12 -12.27 27.77 4.58
C LYS A 12 -12.86 27.19 3.29
N ALA A 13 -12.42 25.99 2.90
CA ALA A 13 -12.97 25.27 1.76
C ALA A 13 -14.32 24.60 2.04
N ASN A 14 -14.90 24.76 3.25
CA ASN A 14 -16.13 24.08 3.71
C ASN A 14 -16.05 22.54 3.64
N VAL A 15 -14.84 21.98 3.63
CA VAL A 15 -14.62 20.53 3.61
C VAL A 15 -14.67 19.96 5.02
N LEU A 16 -14.21 20.73 6.01
CA LEU A 16 -14.06 20.28 7.39
C LEU A 16 -14.70 21.28 8.35
N GLN A 17 -15.37 20.77 9.38
CA GLN A 17 -15.85 21.60 10.50
C GLN A 17 -14.77 21.74 11.58
N GLU A 18 -14.86 22.81 12.37
CA GLU A 18 -13.90 23.08 13.45
C GLU A 18 -13.92 21.99 14.54
N SER A 19 -15.10 21.38 14.79
CA SER A 19 -15.27 20.23 15.69
C SER A 19 -14.52 18.99 15.18
N GLN A 20 -14.61 18.70 13.88
CA GLN A 20 -13.91 17.59 13.23
C GLN A 20 -12.39 17.79 13.24
N LEU A 21 -11.93 19.03 13.03
CA LEU A 21 -10.51 19.36 13.13
C LEU A 21 -9.98 19.12 14.55
N LYS A 22 -10.72 19.53 15.58
CA LYS A 22 -10.35 19.28 16.99
C LYS A 22 -10.26 17.78 17.30
N ALA A 23 -11.20 16.98 16.79
CA ALA A 23 -11.15 15.52 16.94
C ALA A 23 -9.91 14.92 16.26
N ALA A 24 -9.59 15.35 15.03
CA ALA A 24 -8.40 14.87 14.31
C ALA A 24 -7.09 15.27 14.99
N LEU A 25 -7.02 16.48 15.58
CA LEU A 25 -5.86 16.93 16.36
C LEU A 25 -5.69 16.15 17.67
N ALA A 26 -6.79 15.80 18.35
CA ALA A 26 -6.75 14.96 19.54
C ALA A 26 -6.22 13.55 19.20
N GLU A 27 -6.66 12.98 18.08
CA GLU A 27 -6.16 11.71 17.57
C GLU A 27 -4.67 11.80 17.19
N GLN A 28 -4.25 12.91 16.57
CA GLN A 28 -2.84 13.17 16.27
C GLN A 28 -1.97 13.26 17.53
N ALA A 29 -2.47 13.90 18.59
CA ALA A 29 -1.74 13.99 19.85
C ALA A 29 -1.58 12.62 20.52
N LYS A 30 -2.56 11.72 20.33
CA LYS A 30 -2.55 10.37 20.92
C LYS A 30 -1.67 9.37 20.17
N TRP A 31 -1.73 9.36 18.84
CA TRP A 31 -1.07 8.36 18.00
C TRP A 31 0.15 8.90 17.23
N GLY A 32 0.33 10.21 17.20
CA GLY A 32 1.30 10.87 16.34
C GLY A 32 0.91 10.82 14.85
N GLY A 33 1.87 11.18 14.01
CA GLY A 33 1.71 11.17 12.55
C GLY A 33 1.23 12.50 11.96
N LYS A 34 0.90 12.48 10.67
CA LYS A 34 0.53 13.68 9.90
C LYS A 34 -0.97 13.91 9.97
N LEU A 35 -1.37 15.15 10.22
CA LEU A 35 -2.78 15.55 10.28
C LEU A 35 -3.56 15.12 9.03
N GLY A 36 -2.99 15.28 7.84
CA GLY A 36 -3.63 14.88 6.58
C GLY A 36 -3.95 13.38 6.51
N GLU A 37 -3.02 12.52 6.94
CA GLU A 37 -3.20 11.07 6.94
C GLU A 37 -4.30 10.65 7.94
N ILE A 38 -4.36 11.32 9.09
CA ILE A 38 -5.39 11.09 10.10
C ILE A 38 -6.77 11.51 9.59
N LEU A 39 -6.86 12.66 8.90
CA LEU A 39 -8.11 13.14 8.31
C LEU A 39 -8.67 12.16 7.26
N VAL A 40 -7.80 11.58 6.44
CA VAL A 40 -8.18 10.54 5.46
C VAL A 40 -8.58 9.25 6.17
N ARG A 41 -7.84 8.82 7.20
CA ARG A 41 -8.13 7.62 7.99
C ARG A 41 -9.46 7.70 8.74
N MET A 42 -9.80 8.87 9.27
CA MET A 42 -11.10 9.15 9.91
C MET A 42 -12.22 9.37 8.88
N ASN A 43 -11.93 9.26 7.58
CA ASN A 43 -12.87 9.48 6.48
C ASN A 43 -13.52 10.86 6.50
N LEU A 44 -12.83 11.85 7.08
CA LEU A 44 -13.28 13.25 7.15
C LEU A 44 -12.96 14.02 5.87
N VAL A 45 -11.90 13.61 5.18
CA VAL A 45 -11.43 14.24 3.93
C VAL A 45 -10.98 13.16 2.97
N SER A 46 -11.41 13.24 1.70
CA SER A 46 -10.91 12.34 0.65
C SER A 46 -9.47 12.69 0.28
N GLU A 47 -8.67 11.69 -0.09
CA GLU A 47 -7.25 11.86 -0.49
C GLU A 47 -7.09 12.91 -1.61
N ASP A 48 -7.99 12.92 -2.58
CA ASP A 48 -8.07 13.91 -3.66
C ASP A 48 -8.19 15.36 -3.18
N ILE A 49 -9.02 15.59 -2.16
CA ILE A 49 -9.25 16.92 -1.58
C ILE A 49 -8.02 17.34 -0.79
N LEU A 50 -7.43 16.40 -0.04
CA LEU A 50 -6.19 16.63 0.70
C LEU A 50 -5.05 17.04 -0.24
N VAL A 51 -4.86 16.34 -1.36
CA VAL A 51 -3.82 16.65 -2.36
C VAL A 51 -4.03 18.05 -2.95
N ARG A 52 -5.27 18.41 -3.30
CA ARG A 52 -5.60 19.77 -3.78
C ARG A 52 -5.35 20.84 -2.72
N ALA A 53 -5.65 20.55 -1.46
CA ALA A 53 -5.40 21.47 -0.34
C ALA A 53 -3.89 21.68 -0.12
N LEU A 54 -3.11 20.61 -0.11
CA LEU A 54 -1.64 20.64 0.01
C LEU A 54 -1.00 21.39 -1.16
N SER A 55 -1.49 21.16 -2.38
CA SER A 55 -1.02 21.87 -3.58
C SER A 55 -1.18 23.39 -3.43
N LYS A 56 -2.34 23.86 -2.95
CA LYS A 56 -2.59 25.28 -2.68
C LYS A 56 -1.73 25.84 -1.54
N GLN A 57 -1.56 25.07 -0.47
CA GLN A 57 -0.79 25.50 0.70
C GLN A 57 0.71 25.65 0.38
N LEU A 58 1.26 24.72 -0.38
CA LEU A 58 2.69 24.62 -0.66
C LEU A 58 3.10 25.26 -2.00
N ALA A 59 2.12 25.68 -2.80
CA ALA A 59 2.32 26.13 -4.18
C ALA A 59 3.05 25.09 -5.06
N ILE A 60 2.79 23.81 -4.81
CA ILE A 60 3.34 22.67 -5.55
C ILE A 60 2.23 22.07 -6.42
N PRO A 61 2.46 21.74 -7.70
CA PRO A 61 1.43 21.15 -8.55
C PRO A 61 0.96 19.79 -8.02
N ALA A 62 -0.35 19.60 -7.99
CA ALA A 62 -0.96 18.28 -7.79
C ALA A 62 -0.97 17.49 -9.10
N VAL A 63 -0.67 16.20 -9.03
CA VAL A 63 -0.76 15.29 -10.18
C VAL A 63 -1.73 14.16 -9.88
N ASN A 64 -2.61 13.86 -10.84
CA ASN A 64 -3.47 12.69 -10.77
C ASN A 64 -2.76 11.51 -11.43
N LEU A 65 -2.37 10.53 -10.63
CA LEU A 65 -1.62 9.36 -11.08
C LEU A 65 -2.47 8.36 -11.85
N ASP A 66 -3.78 8.35 -11.65
CA ASP A 66 -4.69 7.48 -12.43
C ASP A 66 -4.83 7.95 -13.89
N ALA A 67 -4.51 9.21 -14.19
CA ALA A 67 -4.51 9.76 -15.55
C ALA A 67 -3.21 9.48 -16.32
N VAL A 68 -2.14 9.11 -15.62
CA VAL A 68 -0.84 8.79 -16.23
C VAL A 68 -0.92 7.35 -16.77
N LYS A 69 -0.95 7.20 -18.09
CA LYS A 69 -1.06 5.88 -18.74
C LYS A 69 0.28 5.17 -18.86
N GLU A 70 1.34 5.89 -19.21
CA GLU A 70 2.63 5.31 -19.54
C GLU A 70 3.76 6.14 -18.92
N ILE A 71 4.75 5.45 -18.33
CA ILE A 71 5.97 6.05 -17.79
C ILE A 71 7.14 5.36 -18.50
N PRO A 72 8.08 6.10 -19.10
CA PRO A 72 9.19 5.46 -19.80
C PRO A 72 10.07 4.64 -18.85
N ALA A 73 10.45 3.42 -19.25
CA ALA A 73 11.25 2.51 -18.42
C ALA A 73 12.59 3.12 -17.96
N HIS A 74 13.22 3.96 -18.79
CA HIS A 74 14.46 4.66 -18.43
C HIS A 74 14.28 5.68 -17.28
N VAL A 75 13.06 6.17 -17.06
CA VAL A 75 12.69 7.05 -15.95
C VAL A 75 12.42 6.23 -14.69
N LEU A 76 11.70 5.11 -14.84
CA LEU A 76 11.39 4.19 -13.74
C LEU A 76 12.67 3.61 -13.12
N ASN A 77 13.62 3.17 -13.96
CA ASN A 77 14.90 2.60 -13.55
C ASN A 77 15.83 3.59 -12.82
N LYS A 78 15.52 4.88 -12.77
CA LYS A 78 16.28 5.86 -11.97
C LYS A 78 16.05 5.69 -10.48
N ILE A 79 14.89 5.18 -10.08
CA ILE A 79 14.54 4.96 -8.67
C ILE A 79 14.24 3.48 -8.49
N PRO A 80 15.04 2.73 -7.71
CA PRO A 80 14.73 1.33 -7.39
C PRO A 80 13.37 1.20 -6.69
N LEU A 81 12.68 0.09 -6.90
CA LEU A 81 11.36 -0.17 -6.29
C LEU A 81 11.37 -0.01 -4.75
N GLN A 82 12.42 -0.50 -4.09
CA GLN A 82 12.55 -0.40 -2.63
C GLN A 82 12.59 1.07 -2.19
N THR A 83 13.41 1.87 -2.85
CA THR A 83 13.50 3.32 -2.62
C THR A 83 12.17 4.04 -2.90
N ALA A 84 11.49 3.67 -4.00
CA ALA A 84 10.17 4.21 -4.33
C ALA A 84 9.11 3.87 -3.27
N ARG A 85 9.14 2.65 -2.71
CA ARG A 85 8.25 2.18 -1.63
C ARG A 85 8.51 2.91 -0.32
N ASP A 86 9.76 2.94 0.15
CA ASP A 86 10.15 3.56 1.42
C ASP A 86 9.79 5.05 1.46
N PHE A 87 10.09 5.76 0.38
CA PHE A 87 9.81 7.19 0.29
C PHE A 87 8.40 7.51 -0.21
N ALA A 88 7.62 6.50 -0.59
CA ALA A 88 6.32 6.64 -1.24
C ALA A 88 6.37 7.70 -2.36
N VAL A 89 7.25 7.47 -3.33
CA VAL A 89 7.45 8.32 -4.51
C VAL A 89 7.34 7.54 -5.80
N LEU A 90 6.90 8.22 -6.86
CA LEU A 90 6.82 7.66 -8.20
C LEU A 90 7.51 8.60 -9.18
N PRO A 91 8.55 8.18 -9.91
CA PRO A 91 9.14 9.00 -10.97
C PRO A 91 8.17 9.07 -12.16
N LEU A 92 7.90 10.28 -12.67
CA LEU A 92 6.94 10.51 -13.75
C LEU A 92 7.61 10.78 -15.09
N GLN A 93 8.56 11.73 -15.09
CA GLN A 93 9.21 12.18 -16.32
C GLN A 93 10.59 12.71 -16.05
N LEU A 94 11.47 12.56 -17.03
CA LEU A 94 12.80 13.13 -17.05
C LEU A 94 12.85 14.29 -18.05
N ARG A 95 13.37 15.43 -17.61
CA ARG A 95 13.53 16.67 -18.39
C ARG A 95 15.01 17.08 -18.42
N ASP A 96 15.32 18.03 -19.30
CA ASP A 96 16.65 18.65 -19.41
C ASP A 96 17.74 17.60 -19.65
N ASP A 97 17.52 16.70 -20.61
CA ASP A 97 18.46 15.65 -21.02
C ASP A 97 18.93 14.74 -19.87
N GLY A 98 18.07 14.51 -18.87
CA GLY A 98 18.41 13.65 -17.74
C GLY A 98 18.81 14.36 -16.46
N LYS A 99 18.82 15.70 -16.46
CA LYS A 99 19.24 16.48 -15.28
C LYS A 99 18.11 16.76 -14.31
N THR A 100 16.87 16.80 -14.77
CA THR A 100 15.70 17.13 -13.93
C THR A 100 14.72 15.98 -13.91
N LEU A 101 14.42 15.44 -12.73
CA LEU A 101 13.46 14.35 -12.54
C LEU A 101 12.19 14.91 -11.89
N VAL A 102 11.06 14.78 -12.60
CA VAL A 102 9.73 15.08 -12.10
C VAL A 102 9.23 13.85 -11.36
N VAL A 103 8.90 14.01 -10.08
CA VAL A 103 8.45 12.91 -9.21
C VAL A 103 7.12 13.26 -8.56
N ALA A 104 6.25 12.28 -8.43
CA ALA A 104 5.10 12.35 -7.55
C ALA A 104 5.50 11.90 -6.14
N ILE A 105 5.18 12.69 -5.13
CA ILE A 105 5.51 12.44 -3.73
C ILE A 105 4.27 12.57 -2.85
N SER A 106 4.14 11.67 -1.87
CA SER A 106 3.05 11.74 -0.88
C SER A 106 3.26 12.84 0.17
N ASP A 107 4.52 13.10 0.54
CA ASP A 107 4.88 14.12 1.52
C ASP A 107 5.99 15.06 1.04
N PRO A 108 5.64 16.23 0.50
CA PRO A 108 6.62 17.23 0.07
C PRO A 108 7.31 17.97 1.24
N LEU A 109 6.82 17.84 2.49
CA LEU A 109 7.41 18.53 3.64
C LEU A 109 8.62 17.78 4.21
N ASN A 110 8.80 16.51 3.83
CA ASN A 110 9.92 15.72 4.28
C ASN A 110 11.19 16.05 3.47
N VAL A 111 11.88 17.12 3.89
CA VAL A 111 13.10 17.63 3.24
C VAL A 111 14.19 16.55 3.17
N ARG A 112 14.27 15.67 4.18
CA ARG A 112 15.26 14.59 4.22
C ARG A 112 15.03 13.57 3.10
N GLN A 113 13.78 13.16 2.87
CA GLN A 113 13.45 12.23 1.78
C GLN A 113 13.80 12.84 0.41
N LEU A 114 13.51 14.13 0.22
CA LEU A 114 13.87 14.86 -0.99
C LEU A 114 15.39 14.93 -1.21
N ASP A 115 16.17 15.11 -0.15
CA ASP A 115 17.64 15.17 -0.23
C ASP A 115 18.25 13.79 -0.53
N GLU A 116 17.78 12.74 0.13
CA GLU A 116 18.16 11.35 -0.13
C GLU A 116 17.81 10.94 -1.58
N LEU A 117 16.62 11.32 -2.07
CA LEU A 117 16.22 11.10 -3.47
C LEU A 117 17.13 11.82 -4.46
N ARG A 118 17.56 13.05 -4.16
CA ARG A 118 18.52 13.79 -4.98
C ARG A 118 19.88 13.10 -5.00
N ALA A 119 20.34 12.60 -3.86
CA ALA A 119 21.61 11.89 -3.75
C ALA A 119 21.61 10.57 -4.55
N VAL A 120 20.52 9.79 -4.48
CA VAL A 120 20.38 8.51 -5.20
C VAL A 120 20.27 8.74 -6.71
N THR A 121 19.41 9.67 -7.14
CA THR A 121 19.14 9.88 -8.57
C THR A 121 20.20 10.73 -9.27
N LYS A 122 20.98 11.53 -8.52
CA LYS A 122 21.91 12.55 -9.03
C LYS A 122 21.24 13.58 -9.96
N CYS A 123 19.92 13.74 -9.84
CA CYS A 123 19.10 14.64 -10.64
C CYS A 123 18.50 15.74 -9.74
N ARG A 124 18.18 16.87 -10.35
CA ARG A 124 17.36 17.91 -9.73
C ARG A 124 15.92 17.39 -9.62
N ILE A 125 15.41 17.26 -8.40
CA ILE A 125 14.05 16.78 -8.17
C ILE A 125 13.05 17.94 -8.26
N VAL A 126 12.04 17.79 -9.12
CA VAL A 126 10.84 18.63 -9.17
C VAL A 126 9.69 17.83 -8.55
N PRO A 127 9.25 18.15 -7.32
CA PRO A 127 8.21 17.40 -6.65
C PRO A 127 6.82 17.84 -7.14
N ASN A 128 5.94 16.86 -7.31
CA ASN A 128 4.52 17.02 -7.54
C ASN A 128 3.76 16.26 -6.44
N VAL A 129 2.71 16.86 -5.88
CA VAL A 129 1.97 16.21 -4.79
C VAL A 129 0.99 15.19 -5.37
N ALA A 130 1.00 13.98 -4.82
CA ALA A 130 0.01 12.96 -5.12
C ALA A 130 -0.42 12.22 -3.84
N GLY A 131 -1.56 11.55 -3.92
CA GLY A 131 -2.09 10.78 -2.81
C GLY A 131 -1.25 9.53 -2.53
N ARG A 132 -1.11 9.13 -1.26
CA ARG A 132 -0.33 7.95 -0.87
C ARG A 132 -0.92 6.68 -1.49
N THR A 133 -2.24 6.55 -1.49
CA THR A 133 -2.94 5.40 -2.05
C THR A 133 -2.80 5.37 -3.57
N ALA A 134 -2.91 6.54 -4.21
CA ALA A 134 -2.67 6.67 -5.65
C ALA A 134 -1.24 6.26 -6.05
N ILE A 135 -0.22 6.71 -5.30
CA ILE A 135 1.18 6.34 -5.53
C ILE A 135 1.36 4.83 -5.37
N ALA A 136 0.84 4.23 -4.31
CA ALA A 136 0.95 2.79 -4.07
C ALA A 136 0.32 1.97 -5.20
N ARG A 137 -0.86 2.38 -5.68
CA ARG A 137 -1.54 1.75 -6.80
C ARG A 137 -0.74 1.86 -8.11
N SER A 138 -0.25 3.05 -8.43
CA SER A 138 0.54 3.26 -9.65
C SER A 138 1.87 2.55 -9.60
N MET A 139 2.52 2.49 -8.44
CA MET A 139 3.75 1.73 -8.25
C MET A 139 3.56 0.24 -8.53
N ALA A 140 2.46 -0.35 -8.05
CA ALA A 140 2.09 -1.73 -8.36
C ALA A 140 1.78 -1.96 -9.86
N ARG A 141 1.40 -0.92 -10.61
CA ARG A 141 1.19 -1.03 -12.06
C ARG A 141 2.49 -0.95 -12.85
N PHE A 142 3.36 0.00 -12.51
CA PHE A 142 4.55 0.30 -13.33
C PHE A 142 5.78 -0.50 -12.96
N TYR A 143 5.98 -0.84 -11.68
CA TYR A 143 7.15 -1.61 -11.25
C TYR A 143 6.93 -3.12 -11.34
N ASP A 144 5.70 -3.60 -11.16
CA ASP A 144 5.39 -5.03 -11.23
C ASP A 144 5.41 -5.52 -12.70
N ASP A 145 4.94 -4.68 -13.64
CA ASP A 145 5.04 -4.90 -15.09
C ASP A 145 6.50 -4.96 -15.60
N GLN A 146 7.43 -4.27 -14.94
CA GLN A 146 8.87 -4.39 -15.20
C GLN A 146 9.52 -5.58 -14.46
N GLY A 147 8.86 -6.11 -13.42
CA GLY A 147 9.33 -7.24 -12.61
C GLY A 147 9.32 -8.57 -13.37
N GLU A 148 8.34 -8.79 -14.26
CA GLU A 148 8.32 -10.00 -15.10
C GLU A 148 9.53 -10.09 -16.05
N LEU A 149 10.17 -8.97 -16.37
CA LEU A 149 11.36 -8.93 -17.23
C LEU A 149 12.69 -8.95 -16.45
N ALA A 150 12.67 -8.66 -15.14
CA ALA A 150 13.89 -8.54 -14.32
C ALA A 150 14.22 -9.81 -13.52
N ASP A 151 13.25 -10.68 -13.25
CA ASP A 151 13.44 -11.94 -12.51
C ASP A 151 13.75 -13.16 -13.40
N ALA A 152 14.01 -12.97 -14.70
CA ALA A 152 14.41 -14.04 -15.61
C ALA A 152 15.93 -14.36 -15.59
N ASP A 153 16.74 -13.68 -14.77
CA ASP A 153 18.20 -13.88 -14.67
C ASP A 153 18.65 -14.45 -13.31
N THR A 154 17.79 -15.20 -12.61
CA THR A 154 18.28 -16.18 -11.62
C THR A 154 18.80 -17.42 -12.36
N ASN A 155 20.03 -17.30 -12.85
CA ASN A 155 20.84 -18.39 -13.40
C ASN A 155 21.08 -19.48 -12.34
N PHE A 156 20.12 -20.39 -12.18
CA PHE A 156 20.30 -21.63 -11.45
C PHE A 156 21.21 -22.55 -12.25
N LYS A 157 22.51 -22.54 -11.92
CA LYS A 157 23.42 -23.59 -12.36
C LYS A 157 23.11 -24.86 -11.58
N VAL A 158 22.36 -25.77 -12.18
CA VAL A 158 22.27 -27.15 -11.72
C VAL A 158 23.65 -27.78 -11.92
N VAL A 159 24.30 -28.13 -10.82
CA VAL A 159 25.57 -28.87 -10.78
C VAL A 159 25.27 -30.28 -10.27
N ASP A 160 25.74 -31.29 -11.00
CA ASP A 160 25.72 -32.67 -10.52
C ASP A 160 26.72 -32.87 -9.38
N ALA A 161 26.56 -33.96 -8.61
CA ALA A 161 27.39 -34.27 -7.44
C ALA A 161 28.90 -34.45 -7.72
N GLN A 162 29.33 -34.44 -8.99
CA GLN A 162 30.75 -34.42 -9.40
C GLN A 162 31.23 -33.07 -9.97
N GLY A 163 30.49 -31.97 -9.78
CA GLY A 163 30.95 -30.61 -10.04
C GLY A 163 31.04 -30.18 -11.51
N ARG A 164 30.28 -30.83 -12.41
CA ARG A 164 30.20 -30.45 -13.84
C ARG A 164 28.88 -29.74 -14.13
N THR A 165 28.95 -28.58 -14.79
CA THR A 165 27.80 -27.80 -15.25
C THR A 165 27.28 -28.35 -16.58
N VAL A 166 26.01 -28.76 -16.65
CA VAL A 166 25.47 -29.52 -17.80
C VAL A 166 24.70 -28.69 -18.84
N VAL A 167 24.56 -27.37 -18.67
CA VAL A 167 23.88 -26.54 -19.70
C VAL A 167 24.52 -25.17 -19.86
N LYS A 168 24.85 -24.83 -21.10
CA LYS A 168 25.27 -23.50 -21.55
C LYS A 168 24.49 -23.13 -22.80
N ASN A 169 23.70 -22.06 -22.66
CA ASN A 169 23.14 -21.20 -23.71
C ASN A 169 22.33 -21.87 -24.84
N MET A 170 21.05 -21.52 -24.95
CA MET A 170 20.41 -21.42 -26.26
C MET A 170 19.57 -20.15 -26.32
N ASN A 171 19.94 -19.21 -27.20
CA ASN A 171 19.01 -18.22 -27.71
C ASN A 171 19.05 -18.23 -29.25
N ALA A 172 17.90 -18.59 -29.84
CA ALA A 172 17.35 -18.27 -31.17
C ALA A 172 18.03 -18.84 -32.45
N PRO A 173 17.35 -18.85 -33.65
CA PRO A 173 15.91 -18.69 -33.97
C PRO A 173 15.37 -19.81 -34.92
N THR A 174 14.07 -19.82 -35.24
CA THR A 174 13.47 -19.92 -36.60
C THR A 174 12.00 -20.38 -36.54
N ALA A 175 11.18 -19.78 -37.40
CA ALA A 175 9.72 -19.75 -37.48
C ALA A 175 9.05 -21.05 -38.03
N PRO A 176 7.71 -21.12 -38.17
CA PRO A 176 6.83 -22.30 -37.99
C PRO A 176 6.61 -23.14 -39.27
N PRO A 177 5.90 -24.30 -39.25
CA PRO A 177 4.45 -24.34 -39.55
C PRO A 177 3.71 -25.57 -38.89
N PRO A 178 2.55 -26.10 -39.38
CA PRO A 178 1.23 -25.80 -38.82
C PRO A 178 0.39 -27.06 -38.43
N ALA A 179 -0.88 -26.79 -38.09
CA ALA A 179 -2.06 -27.68 -38.13
C ALA A 179 -2.39 -28.53 -36.88
N ALA A 180 -3.37 -28.00 -36.12
CA ALA A 180 -4.34 -28.75 -35.32
C ALA A 180 -5.25 -29.62 -36.24
N PRO A 181 -6.13 -30.55 -35.76
CA PRO A 181 -6.71 -30.58 -34.41
C PRO A 181 -7.02 -31.94 -33.74
N SER A 182 -7.24 -31.82 -32.43
CA SER A 182 -8.28 -32.43 -31.58
C SER A 182 -8.28 -33.92 -31.14
N ARG A 183 -8.59 -34.03 -29.83
CA ARG A 183 -9.25 -35.10 -29.05
C ARG A 183 -8.36 -36.14 -28.32
N THR A 184 -8.31 -35.92 -27.00
CA THR A 184 -8.46 -36.84 -25.82
C THR A 184 -8.75 -38.34 -26.09
N PRO A 185 -8.68 -39.25 -25.07
CA PRO A 185 -8.36 -39.07 -23.64
C PRO A 185 -7.50 -40.19 -22.96
N ALA A 186 -7.06 -39.89 -21.73
CA ALA A 186 -6.84 -40.75 -20.55
C ALA A 186 -5.92 -42.01 -20.65
N PRO A 187 -5.13 -42.26 -19.60
CA PRO A 187 -5.53 -43.36 -18.72
C PRO A 187 -5.37 -43.08 -17.21
N ALA A 188 -5.96 -44.02 -16.48
CA ALA A 188 -6.22 -44.13 -15.05
C ALA A 188 -4.96 -44.39 -14.18
N PRO A 189 -5.10 -44.49 -12.85
CA PRO A 189 -4.10 -44.09 -11.86
C PRO A 189 -3.09 -45.18 -11.48
N MET A 190 -1.95 -44.75 -10.94
CA MET A 190 -0.93 -45.59 -10.30
C MET A 190 -0.83 -45.31 -8.78
N PRO A 191 -0.28 -46.27 -8.01
CA PRO A 191 -0.61 -46.57 -6.60
C PRO A 191 0.20 -45.78 -5.57
N PRO A 192 -0.11 -45.90 -4.25
CA PRO A 192 0.48 -45.05 -3.21
C PRO A 192 1.80 -45.62 -2.67
N ALA A 193 2.75 -44.72 -2.40
CA ALA A 193 3.89 -44.93 -1.51
C ALA A 193 4.49 -43.55 -1.13
N PRO A 194 5.41 -43.47 -0.17
CA PRO A 194 5.21 -43.70 1.26
C PRO A 194 5.57 -42.44 2.07
N SER A 195 5.31 -42.48 3.38
CA SER A 195 5.70 -41.47 4.37
C SER A 195 7.14 -40.97 4.17
N ARG A 196 7.32 -39.67 4.09
CA ARG A 196 8.62 -39.03 4.22
C ARG A 196 8.48 -37.81 5.12
N GLU A 197 9.15 -37.93 6.26
CA GLU A 197 9.26 -36.95 7.34
C GLU A 197 9.54 -35.53 6.82
N VAL A 198 8.76 -34.58 7.33
CA VAL A 198 9.08 -33.15 7.26
C VAL A 198 10.02 -32.79 8.41
N PRO A 199 11.14 -32.09 8.13
CA PRO A 199 12.04 -31.63 9.17
C PRO A 199 11.40 -30.48 9.95
N SER A 200 11.48 -30.60 11.27
CA SER A 200 11.17 -29.56 12.24
C SER A 200 12.16 -28.40 12.10
N VAL A 201 11.66 -27.18 11.84
CA VAL A 201 12.32 -25.95 12.23
C VAL A 201 11.32 -25.03 12.93
N ARG A 202 11.68 -24.76 14.18
CA ARG A 202 10.95 -24.03 15.22
C ARG A 202 11.10 -22.53 14.97
N GLY A 203 10.00 -21.79 15.05
CA GLY A 203 10.05 -20.32 14.97
C GLY A 203 8.70 -19.62 15.04
N GLY A 204 8.04 -19.71 16.20
CA GLY A 204 7.11 -18.70 16.70
C GLY A 204 5.84 -18.43 15.87
N ASN A 205 4.87 -19.33 15.95
CA ASN A 205 3.47 -18.93 15.79
C ASN A 205 2.67 -19.56 16.93
N GLY A 206 2.02 -18.71 17.72
CA GLY A 206 1.14 -19.12 18.81
C GLY A 206 0.17 -20.19 18.34
N SER A 207 -0.14 -21.12 19.24
CA SER A 207 -1.04 -22.22 18.91
C SER A 207 -2.35 -21.65 18.34
N PRO A 208 -2.99 -22.28 17.34
CA PRO A 208 -4.30 -21.84 16.84
C PRO A 208 -5.33 -21.64 17.96
N VAL A 209 -5.16 -22.34 19.08
CA VAL A 209 -5.95 -22.22 20.31
C VAL A 209 -5.72 -20.88 21.05
N GLU A 210 -4.52 -20.31 21.04
CA GLU A 210 -4.24 -18.98 21.64
C GLU A 210 -4.79 -17.82 20.83
N LEU A 211 -4.79 -17.94 19.50
CA LEU A 211 -5.42 -16.95 18.62
C LEU A 211 -6.95 -16.94 18.81
N LEU A 212 -7.58 -18.11 18.98
CA LEU A 212 -9.01 -18.17 19.33
C LEU A 212 -9.29 -17.55 20.70
N ARG A 213 -8.49 -17.86 21.73
CA ARG A 213 -8.67 -17.29 23.07
C ARG A 213 -8.51 -15.77 23.11
N SER A 214 -7.55 -15.23 22.37
CA SER A 214 -7.34 -13.77 22.29
C SER A 214 -8.50 -13.07 21.56
N VAL A 215 -9.09 -13.70 20.54
CA VAL A 215 -10.32 -13.20 19.91
C VAL A 215 -11.52 -13.29 20.86
N GLU A 216 -11.69 -14.40 21.58
CA GLU A 216 -12.76 -14.57 22.58
C GLU A 216 -12.65 -13.55 23.72
N GLU A 217 -11.44 -13.25 24.20
CA GLU A 217 -11.21 -12.23 25.22
C GLU A 217 -11.51 -10.81 24.73
N VAL A 218 -11.16 -10.49 23.49
CA VAL A 218 -11.48 -9.20 22.88
C VAL A 218 -12.99 -9.05 22.71
N GLN A 219 -13.67 -10.06 22.14
CA GLN A 219 -15.12 -10.05 21.99
C GLN A 219 -15.84 -9.94 23.34
N ARG A 220 -15.36 -10.64 24.38
CA ARG A 220 -15.95 -10.56 25.73
C ARG A 220 -15.81 -9.16 26.35
N LYS A 221 -14.67 -8.49 26.14
CA LYS A 221 -14.45 -7.11 26.59
C LYS A 221 -15.33 -6.11 25.83
N GLU A 222 -15.46 -6.28 24.52
CA GLU A 222 -16.34 -5.45 23.69
C GLU A 222 -17.82 -5.61 24.07
N VAL A 223 -18.28 -6.84 24.28
CA VAL A 223 -19.66 -7.14 24.70
C VAL A 223 -19.94 -6.58 26.11
N ALA A 224 -18.98 -6.68 27.03
CA ALA A 224 -19.11 -6.10 28.37
C ALA A 224 -19.20 -4.57 28.34
N ALA A 225 -18.40 -3.91 27.51
CA ALA A 225 -18.45 -2.46 27.33
C ALA A 225 -19.78 -2.01 26.71
N LEU A 226 -20.29 -2.73 25.72
CA LEU A 226 -21.59 -2.45 25.11
C LEU A 226 -22.73 -2.59 26.13
N LYS A 227 -22.69 -3.66 26.95
CA LYS A 227 -23.70 -3.89 28.00
C LYS A 227 -23.69 -2.77 29.04
N ALA A 228 -22.52 -2.34 29.49
CA ALA A 228 -22.39 -1.23 30.44
C ALA A 228 -22.92 0.09 29.86
N MET A 229 -22.66 0.36 28.57
CA MET A 229 -23.19 1.54 27.89
C MET A 229 -24.72 1.50 27.79
N VAL A 230 -25.30 0.34 27.50
CA VAL A 230 -26.76 0.15 27.45
C VAL A 230 -27.38 0.37 28.84
N GLU A 231 -26.81 -0.20 29.90
CA GLU A 231 -27.29 0.01 31.27
C GLU A 231 -27.24 1.48 31.69
N LEU A 232 -26.16 2.20 31.33
CA LEU A 232 -26.01 3.63 31.63
C LEU A 232 -27.03 4.50 30.90
N LEU A 233 -27.39 4.13 29.67
CA LEU A 233 -28.42 4.83 28.90
C LEU A 233 -29.84 4.55 29.41
N ILE A 234 -30.09 3.37 29.97
CA ILE A 234 -31.35 3.05 30.67
C ILE A 234 -31.44 3.86 31.96
N GLU A 235 -30.37 3.94 32.74
CA GLU A 235 -30.32 4.71 33.99
C GLU A 235 -30.51 6.22 33.76
N LYS A 236 -30.01 6.74 32.63
CA LYS A 236 -30.24 8.12 32.20
C LYS A 236 -31.60 8.36 31.51
N GLY A 237 -32.44 7.34 31.41
CA GLY A 237 -33.81 7.45 30.88
C GLY A 237 -33.90 7.67 29.37
N VAL A 238 -32.84 7.38 28.60
CA VAL A 238 -32.80 7.58 27.15
C VAL A 238 -33.65 6.54 26.40
N PHE A 239 -33.76 5.32 26.95
CA PHE A 239 -34.66 4.28 26.46
C PHE A 239 -34.99 3.28 27.59
N THR A 240 -36.12 2.58 27.48
CA THR A 240 -36.51 1.55 28.46
C THR A 240 -35.96 0.18 28.09
N ARG A 241 -35.79 -0.69 29.10
CA ARG A 241 -35.26 -2.05 28.93
C ARG A 241 -36.13 -2.89 27.97
N ASP A 242 -37.44 -2.69 27.99
CA ASP A 242 -38.41 -3.34 27.10
C ASP A 242 -38.21 -2.94 25.63
N GLU A 243 -37.96 -1.67 25.36
CA GLU A 243 -37.77 -1.14 24.00
C GLU A 243 -36.46 -1.65 23.36
N TYR A 244 -35.41 -1.81 24.17
CA TYR A 244 -34.15 -2.43 23.74
C TYR A 244 -34.34 -3.92 23.43
N LEU A 245 -35.01 -4.67 24.31
CA LEU A 245 -35.25 -6.10 24.12
C LEU A 245 -36.14 -6.40 22.91
N ALA A 246 -37.11 -5.52 22.61
CA ALA A 246 -37.98 -5.65 21.44
C ALA A 246 -37.22 -5.49 20.10
N LYS A 247 -36.16 -4.68 20.06
CA LYS A 247 -35.34 -4.48 18.86
C LYS A 247 -34.27 -5.55 18.64
N VAL A 248 -33.76 -6.17 19.70
CA VAL A 248 -32.72 -7.22 19.61
C VAL A 248 -33.29 -8.59 19.24
N LYS A 249 -34.58 -8.83 19.50
CA LYS A 249 -35.26 -10.11 19.21
C LYS A 249 -35.79 -10.24 17.77
N ARG A 250 -35.52 -9.28 16.89
CA ARG A 250 -36.01 -9.24 15.50
C ARG A 250 -34.85 -9.30 14.52
#